data_AF-A0A8J7L5D2-F1
#
_entry.id   AF-A0A8J7L5D2-F1
#
_cell.length_a   1.000
_cell.length_b   1.000
_cell.length_c   1.000
_cell.angle_alpha   90.00
_cell.angle_beta   90.00
_cell.angle_gamma   90.00
#
_symmetry.space_group_name_H-M   'P 1'
#
loop_
_entity.id
_entity.type
_entity.pdbx_description
1 polymer ?
#
loop_
_entity_poly.entity_id
_entity_poly.type
_entity_poly.pdbx_seq_one_letter_code
_entity_poly.pdbx_strand_id
1 'polypeptide(L)'
;MTTYKIELKEGILRVSFGEPAQNDQIVKDAAARLEEMATSGELTGGSLLKINGPISIPVAFVLAHKLAHIYGAVAFFDPKLGKYVICITHNPAYKLGDLID
;
A
#
# COMPACT_ATOMS: atom_id res chain seq x y z
N MET A 1 -8.02 -13.92 5.20
CA MET A 1 -6.71 -14.03 4.51
C MET A 1 -5.65 -14.00 5.59
N THR A 2 -4.85 -15.06 5.71
CA THR A 2 -4.02 -15.29 6.92
C THR A 2 -2.55 -14.99 6.73
N THR A 3 -2.05 -14.99 5.47
CA THR A 3 -0.60 -14.85 5.20
C THR A 3 -0.15 -13.40 5.02
N TYR A 4 -1.07 -12.51 4.65
CA TYR A 4 -0.82 -11.08 4.53
C TYR A 4 -2.00 -10.26 5.07
N LYS A 5 -1.72 -9.24 5.87
CA LYS A 5 -2.72 -8.39 6.50
C LYS A 5 -2.64 -6.98 5.93
N ILE A 6 -3.78 -6.42 5.57
CA ILE A 6 -3.93 -5.05 5.06
C ILE A 6 -5.13 -4.41 5.74
N GLU A 7 -4.90 -3.27 6.38
CA GLU A 7 -5.91 -2.52 7.13
C GLU A 7 -5.74 -1.02 6.86
N LEU A 8 -6.83 -0.31 6.57
CA LEU A 8 -6.80 1.15 6.48
C LEU A 8 -7.18 1.75 7.83
N LYS A 9 -6.23 2.42 8.49
CA LYS A 9 -6.47 3.06 9.80
C LYS A 9 -5.92 4.48 9.79
N GLU A 10 -6.77 5.44 10.14
CA GLU A 10 -6.39 6.86 10.24
C GLU A 10 -5.76 7.41 8.93
N GLY A 11 -6.24 6.95 7.77
CA GLY A 11 -5.70 7.35 6.46
C GLY A 11 -4.36 6.72 6.08
N ILE A 12 -3.87 5.74 6.86
CA ILE A 12 -2.64 4.99 6.59
C ILE A 12 -3.01 3.53 6.31
N LEU A 13 -2.56 3.03 5.16
CA LEU A 13 -2.65 1.61 4.82
C LEU A 13 -1.55 0.86 5.57
N ARG A 14 -1.93 0.17 6.63
CA ARG A 14 -1.03 -0.67 7.42
C ARG A 14 -0.96 -2.05 6.80
N VAL A 15 0.26 -2.54 6.62
CA VAL A 15 0.52 -3.84 6.02
C VAL A 15 1.46 -4.66 6.89
N SER A 16 1.27 -5.97 6.93
CA SER A 16 2.17 -6.86 7.67
C SER A 16 2.07 -8.31 7.19
N PHE A 17 3.14 -9.07 7.39
CA PHE A 17 3.12 -10.52 7.24
C PHE A 17 2.29 -11.16 8.36
N GLY A 18 1.54 -12.20 8.01
CA GLY A 18 0.79 -13.04 8.94
C GLY A 18 1.45 -14.41 9.07
N GLU A 19 0.67 -15.46 8.85
CA GLU A 19 1.17 -16.85 8.87
C GLU A 19 2.28 -17.08 7.84
N PRO A 20 3.31 -17.88 8.16
CA PRO A 20 4.41 -18.17 7.23
C PRO A 20 3.93 -18.75 5.89
N ALA A 21 4.36 -18.14 4.79
CA ALA A 21 3.99 -18.58 3.44
C ALA A 21 5.02 -18.15 2.39
N GLN A 22 4.91 -18.73 1.20
CA GLN A 22 5.70 -18.34 0.04
C GLN A 22 5.05 -17.16 -0.69
N ASN A 23 5.85 -16.39 -1.44
CA ASN A 23 5.38 -15.17 -2.10
C ASN A 23 4.22 -15.41 -3.08
N ASP A 24 4.10 -16.60 -3.68
CA ASP A 24 2.97 -16.91 -4.56
C ASP A 24 1.63 -16.90 -3.81
N GLN A 25 1.61 -17.36 -2.55
CA GLN A 25 0.42 -17.31 -1.70
C GLN A 25 0.21 -15.92 -1.10
N ILE A 26 1.28 -15.27 -0.62
CA ILE A 26 1.20 -13.91 -0.03
C ILE A 26 0.67 -12.90 -1.07
N VAL A 27 1.09 -13.01 -2.33
CA VAL A 27 0.58 -12.18 -3.44
C VAL A 27 -0.91 -12.40 -3.68
N LYS A 28 -1.39 -13.65 -3.68
CA LYS A 28 -2.83 -13.96 -3.83
C LYS A 28 -3.64 -13.38 -2.67
N ASP A 29 -3.14 -13.53 -1.45
CA ASP A 29 -3.78 -13.00 -0.25
C ASP A 29 -3.81 -11.47 -0.25
N ALA A 30 -2.72 -10.80 -0.62
CA ALA A 30 -2.69 -9.35 -0.74
C ALA A 30 -3.66 -8.84 -1.82
N ALA A 31 -3.68 -9.50 -2.98
CA ALA A 31 -4.53 -9.12 -4.11
C ALA A 31 -6.02 -9.22 -3.77
N ALA A 32 -6.46 -10.35 -3.21
CA ALA A 32 -7.88 -10.50 -2.89
C ALA A 32 -8.31 -9.72 -1.64
N ARG A 33 -7.38 -9.33 -0.74
CA ARG A 33 -7.71 -8.38 0.35
C ARG A 33 -7.98 -7.00 -0.21
N LEU A 34 -7.13 -6.52 -1.12
CA LEU A 34 -7.34 -5.23 -1.78
C LEU A 34 -8.65 -5.20 -2.58
N GLU A 35 -9.01 -6.32 -3.21
CA GLU A 35 -10.28 -6.45 -3.94
C GLU A 35 -11.50 -6.38 -3.00
N GLU A 36 -11.43 -7.06 -1.85
CA GLU A 36 -12.44 -6.96 -0.81
C GLU A 36 -12.60 -5.52 -0.31
N MET A 37 -11.48 -4.82 -0.01
CA MET A 37 -11.50 -3.42 0.42
C MET A 37 -12.07 -2.47 -0.64
N ALA A 38 -11.79 -2.72 -1.91
CA ALA A 38 -12.33 -1.95 -3.02
C ALA A 38 -13.84 -2.16 -3.16
N THR A 39 -14.29 -3.42 -3.05
CA THR A 39 -15.71 -3.80 -3.17
C THR A 39 -16.54 -3.29 -1.99
N SER A 40 -15.97 -3.27 -0.78
CA SER A 40 -16.63 -2.76 0.42
C SER A 40 -16.66 -1.24 0.53
N GLY A 41 -15.90 -0.54 -0.33
CA GLY A 41 -15.75 0.92 -0.27
C GLY A 41 -14.80 1.41 0.82
N GLU A 42 -14.03 0.51 1.46
CA GLU A 42 -12.99 0.89 2.43
C GLU A 42 -11.86 1.71 1.77
N LEU A 43 -11.55 1.43 0.50
CA LEU A 43 -10.64 2.24 -0.31
C LEU A 43 -11.40 3.37 -1.01
N THR A 44 -11.57 4.50 -0.31
CA THR A 44 -12.31 5.66 -0.83
C THR A 44 -11.59 6.41 -1.96
N GLY A 45 -10.30 6.12 -2.18
CA GLY A 45 -9.43 6.94 -3.02
C GLY A 45 -9.11 8.28 -2.38
N GLY A 46 -8.40 9.12 -3.14
CA GLY A 46 -7.98 10.43 -2.67
C GLY A 46 -6.71 10.95 -3.32
N SER A 47 -6.26 12.12 -2.88
CA SER A 47 -5.08 12.79 -3.42
C SER A 47 -3.76 12.11 -3.06
N LEU A 48 -3.72 11.39 -1.93
CA LEU A 48 -2.54 10.74 -1.36
C LEU A 48 -2.95 9.54 -0.50
N LEU A 49 -2.22 8.43 -0.63
CA LEU A 49 -2.24 7.32 0.31
C LEU A 49 -0.86 7.11 0.92
N LYS A 50 -0.81 6.88 2.24
CA LYS A 50 0.40 6.50 2.96
C LYS A 50 0.37 5.02 3.31
N ILE A 51 1.47 4.31 3.07
CA ILE A 51 1.61 2.87 3.36
C ILE A 51 2.70 2.67 4.39
N ASN A 52 2.42 1.87 5.42
CA ASN A 52 3.37 1.59 6.49
C ASN A 52 3.36 0.11 6.90
N GLY A 53 4.53 -0.51 6.86
CA GLY A 53 4.78 -1.85 7.37
C GLY A 53 5.66 -2.69 6.45
N PRO A 54 6.03 -3.91 6.88
CA PRO A 54 6.90 -4.79 6.10
C PRO A 54 6.21 -5.35 4.86
N ILE A 55 6.91 -5.32 3.73
CA ILE A 55 6.42 -5.69 2.41
C ILE A 55 7.52 -6.46 1.67
N SER A 56 7.16 -7.54 0.97
CA SER A 56 8.05 -8.17 -0.02
C SER A 56 7.92 -7.47 -1.38
N ILE A 57 8.97 -7.51 -2.20
CA ILE A 57 8.96 -6.87 -3.53
C ILE A 57 7.74 -7.29 -4.38
N PRO A 58 7.36 -8.59 -4.48
CA PRO A 58 6.16 -8.97 -5.24
C PRO A 58 4.87 -8.32 -4.72
N VAL A 59 4.71 -8.23 -3.40
CA VAL A 59 3.54 -7.59 -2.78
C VAL A 59 3.53 -6.09 -3.03
N ALA A 60 4.69 -5.43 -3.06
CA ALA A 60 4.78 -4.01 -3.41
C ALA A 60 4.21 -3.74 -4.80
N PHE A 61 4.47 -4.60 -5.79
CA PHE A 61 3.91 -4.48 -7.13
C PHE A 61 2.39 -4.73 -7.16
N VAL A 62 1.87 -5.65 -6.35
CA VAL A 62 0.42 -5.88 -6.21
C VAL A 62 -0.27 -4.64 -5.65
N LEU A 63 0.28 -4.08 -4.56
CA LEU A 63 -0.21 -2.85 -3.95
C LEU A 63 -0.16 -1.69 -4.95
N ALA A 64 0.98 -1.49 -5.61
CA ALA A 64 1.18 -0.44 -6.60
C ALA A 64 0.15 -0.53 -7.74
N HIS A 65 -0.02 -1.72 -8.34
CA HIS A 65 -0.95 -1.93 -9.44
C HIS A 65 -2.38 -1.53 -9.06
N LYS A 66 -2.88 -1.97 -7.90
CA LYS A 66 -4.26 -1.67 -7.49
C LYS A 66 -4.42 -0.22 -7.02
N LEU A 67 -3.50 0.29 -6.21
CA LEU A 67 -3.66 1.59 -5.54
C LEU A 67 -3.34 2.78 -6.44
N ALA A 68 -2.50 2.63 -7.47
CA ALA A 68 -2.19 3.69 -8.43
C ALA A 68 -3.41 4.13 -9.26
N HIS A 69 -4.41 3.25 -9.40
CA HIS A 69 -5.67 3.58 -10.07
C HIS A 69 -6.68 4.29 -9.15
N ILE A 70 -6.47 4.25 -7.83
CA ILE A 70 -7.43 4.70 -6.82
C ILE A 70 -6.96 6.01 -6.16
N TYR A 71 -5.65 6.21 -6.04
CA TYR A 71 -5.06 7.38 -5.38
C TYR A 71 -4.18 8.18 -6.33
N GLY A 72 -4.25 9.51 -6.22
CA GLY A 72 -3.43 10.43 -7.02
C GLY A 72 -1.93 10.33 -6.73
N ALA A 73 -1.56 9.92 -5.51
CA ALA A 73 -0.18 9.61 -5.14
C ALA A 73 -0.14 8.52 -4.07
N VAL A 74 0.95 7.75 -4.02
CA VAL A 74 1.19 6.70 -3.02
C VAL A 74 2.59 6.88 -2.44
N ALA A 75 2.67 6.91 -1.11
CA ALA A 75 3.90 7.06 -0.37
C ALA A 75 4.17 5.86 0.54
N PHE A 76 5.43 5.42 0.65
CA PHE A 76 5.84 4.33 1.53
C PHE A 76 6.72 4.84 2.66
N PHE A 77 6.45 4.40 3.88
CA PHE A 77 7.29 4.73 5.04
C PHE A 77 8.67 4.08 4.92
N ASP A 78 9.73 4.89 4.97
CA ASP A 78 11.10 4.42 5.09
C ASP A 78 11.59 4.59 6.54
N PRO A 79 11.87 3.49 7.27
CA PRO A 79 12.25 3.55 8.67
C PRO A 79 13.65 4.14 8.90
N LYS A 80 14.52 4.17 7.89
CA LYS A 80 15.85 4.80 8.01
C LYS A 80 15.76 6.32 7.89
N LEU A 81 14.85 6.81 7.06
CA LEU A 81 14.58 8.24 6.90
C LEU A 81 13.61 8.78 7.96
N GLY A 82 12.77 7.91 8.54
CA GLY A 82 11.70 8.31 9.45
C GLY A 82 10.60 9.12 8.75
N LYS A 83 10.45 8.95 7.43
CA LYS A 83 9.53 9.71 6.57
C LYS A 83 8.88 8.80 5.54
N TYR A 84 7.80 9.27 4.93
CA TYR A 84 7.20 8.63 3.77
C TYR A 84 7.84 9.17 2.49
N VAL A 85 8.17 8.28 1.56
CA VAL A 85 8.72 8.62 0.24
C VAL A 85 7.61 8.46 -0.79
N ILE A 86 7.35 9.48 -1.60
CA ILE A 86 6.42 9.39 -2.74
C ILE A 86 7.01 8.45 -3.80
N CYS A 87 6.33 7.31 -4.04
CA CYS A 87 6.79 6.28 -4.99
C CYS A 87 5.94 6.22 -6.26
N ILE A 88 4.70 6.72 -6.20
CA ILE A 88 3.77 6.77 -7.35
C ILE A 88 3.07 8.12 -7.30
N THR A 89 2.96 8.81 -8.43
CA THR A 89 2.17 10.04 -8.52
C THR A 89 1.64 10.30 -9.92
N HIS A 90 0.35 10.62 -9.98
CA HIS A 90 -0.34 11.30 -11.07
C HIS A 90 -0.81 12.69 -10.62
N ASN A 91 -0.51 13.06 -9.37
CA ASN A 91 -0.90 14.31 -8.74
C ASN A 91 0.25 15.32 -8.87
N PRO A 92 0.06 16.45 -9.57
CA PRO A 92 1.13 17.43 -9.81
C PRO A 92 1.63 18.12 -8.53
N ALA A 93 0.92 17.98 -7.41
CA ALA A 93 1.37 18.48 -6.10
C ALA A 93 2.54 17.66 -5.51
N TYR A 94 2.80 16.44 -5.99
CA TYR A 94 3.85 15.56 -5.49
C TYR A 94 4.78 15.10 -6.62
N LYS A 95 6.08 15.03 -6.32
CA LYS A 95 7.11 14.47 -7.21
C LYS A 95 7.61 13.14 -6.65
N LEU A 96 8.05 12.27 -7.55
CA LEU A 96 8.72 11.02 -7.16
C LEU A 96 9.95 11.34 -6.30
N GLY A 97 10.06 10.67 -5.16
CA GLY A 97 11.14 10.89 -4.19
C GLY A 97 10.90 12.01 -3.18
N ASP A 98 9.79 12.76 -3.27
CA ASP A 98 9.43 13.72 -2.23
C ASP A 98 9.28 13.01 -0.87
N LEU A 99 9.73 13.68 0.18
CA LEU A 99 9.66 13.21 1.56
C LEU A 99 8.54 13.93 2.31
N ILE A 100 7.61 13.18 2.89
CA ILE A 100 6.45 13.71 3.64
C ILE A 100 6.33 13.01 5.01
N ASP A 101 5.51 13.60 5.89
CA ASP A 101 5.19 13.07 7.23
C ASP A 101 3.89 12.22 7.22
#